data_AF-A0A3A5HC19-F1
#
_entry.id   AF-A0A3A5HC19-F1
#
_cell.length_a   1.000
_cell.length_b   1.000
_cell.length_c   1.000
_cell.angle_alpha   90.00
_cell.angle_beta   90.00
_cell.angle_gamma   90.00
#
_symmetry.space_group_name_H-M   'P 1'
#
loop_
_entity.id
_entity.type
_entity.pdbx_description
1 polymer ?
#
loop_
_entity_poly.entity_id
_entity_poly.type
_entity_poly.pdbx_seq_one_letter_code
_entity_poly.pdbx_strand_id
1 'polypeptide(L)'
;MTREDAITITEKDVINTMDIFTRVPSILLGRWVSKNKNLVKTFEGQVNGYKNQISLEDMQKLEIIMEMPVSQLQTILQKAYLQTGKKQLKILSSSQARPFIETNLMELKRVLDL
;
A
#
# COMPACT_ATOMS: atom_id res chain seq x y z
N MET A 1 25.03 16.74 14.68
CA MET A 1 24.12 15.71 14.13
C MET A 1 22.88 15.69 14.98
N THR A 2 21.81 16.33 14.52
CA THR A 2 20.54 16.45 15.24
C THR A 2 19.51 15.54 14.58
N ARG A 3 19.04 14.56 15.37
CA ARG A 3 17.81 13.77 15.27
C ARG A 3 17.38 13.35 13.86
N GLU A 4 17.55 12.07 13.56
CA GLU A 4 16.76 11.36 12.54
C GLU A 4 15.28 11.70 12.77
N ASP A 5 14.67 12.45 11.85
CA ASP A 5 13.22 12.57 11.80
C ASP A 5 12.70 11.17 11.48
N ALA A 6 12.15 10.48 12.47
CA ALA A 6 11.58 9.16 12.29
C ALA A 6 10.54 9.22 11.16
N ILE A 7 10.83 8.57 10.02
CA ILE A 7 9.96 8.55 8.85
C ILE A 7 8.58 8.07 9.34
N THR A 8 7.58 8.94 9.20
CA THR A 8 6.22 8.66 9.66
C THR A 8 5.32 8.58 8.44
N ILE A 9 4.68 7.44 8.24
CA ILE A 9 3.72 7.25 7.15
C ILE A 9 2.39 7.91 7.50
N THR A 10 1.91 8.77 6.61
CA THR A 10 0.69 9.58 6.80
C THR A 10 -0.21 9.55 5.57
N GLU A 11 -1.40 10.15 5.67
CA GLU A 11 -2.29 10.30 4.53
C GLU A 11 -1.69 11.16 3.41
N LYS A 12 -0.72 12.03 3.72
CA LYS A 12 -0.04 12.85 2.71
C LYS A 12 0.78 11.98 1.76
N ASP A 13 1.44 10.93 2.27
CA ASP A 13 2.20 9.98 1.44
C ASP A 13 1.28 9.25 0.45
N VAL A 14 0.09 8.88 0.90
CA VAL A 14 -0.96 8.29 0.04
C VAL A 14 -1.46 9.29 -1.00
N ILE A 15 -1.67 10.55 -0.62
CA ILE A 15 -2.15 11.60 -1.52
C ILE A 15 -1.10 11.97 -2.57
N ASN A 16 0.17 11.98 -2.20
CA ASN A 16 1.27 12.28 -3.12
C ASN A 16 1.45 11.20 -4.21
N THR A 17 0.94 9.98 -3.97
CA THR A 17 1.00 8.85 -4.92
C THR A 17 -0.35 8.58 -5.61
N MET A 18 -1.28 9.54 -5.55
CA MET A 18 -2.67 9.36 -6.01
C MET A 18 -2.80 9.18 -7.52
N ASP A 19 -1.89 9.74 -8.31
CA ASP A 19 -1.88 9.60 -9.77
C ASP A 19 -1.68 8.13 -10.19
N ILE A 20 -0.92 7.35 -9.40
CA ILE A 20 -0.75 5.91 -9.58
C ILE A 20 -2.00 5.19 -9.06
N PHE A 21 -2.45 5.55 -7.86
CA PHE A 21 -3.58 4.90 -7.17
C PHE A 21 -4.88 4.91 -7.99
N THR A 22 -5.09 5.97 -8.77
CA THR A 22 -6.31 6.17 -9.56
C THR A 22 -6.27 5.54 -10.95
N ARG A 23 -5.13 4.98 -11.40
CA ARG A 23 -5.05 4.23 -12.66
C ARG A 23 -5.85 2.94 -12.63
N VAL A 24 -6.06 2.36 -11.44
CA VAL A 24 -6.89 1.18 -11.26
C VAL A 24 -8.35 1.61 -11.08
N PRO A 25 -9.29 1.19 -11.95
CA PRO A 25 -10.70 1.47 -11.78
C PRO A 25 -11.23 0.89 -10.47
N SER A 26 -12.06 1.64 -9.74
CA SER A 26 -12.58 1.20 -8.44
C SER A 26 -13.40 -0.10 -8.50
N ILE A 27 -14.08 -0.35 -9.62
CA ILE A 27 -14.85 -1.59 -9.85
C ILE A 27 -13.89 -2.80 -9.91
N LEU A 28 -12.77 -2.65 -10.61
CA LEU A 28 -11.77 -3.70 -10.74
C LEU A 28 -11.09 -3.97 -9.40
N LEU A 29 -10.71 -2.91 -8.68
CA LEU A 29 -10.14 -3.02 -7.34
C LEU A 29 -11.11 -3.74 -6.38
N GLY A 30 -12.39 -3.35 -6.37
CA GLY A 30 -13.41 -4.02 -5.55
C GLY A 30 -13.52 -5.52 -5.85
N ARG A 31 -13.41 -5.92 -7.13
CA ARG A 31 -13.41 -7.34 -7.53
C ARG A 31 -12.16 -8.09 -7.07
N TRP A 32 -11.00 -7.43 -7.02
CA TRP A 32 -9.76 -8.06 -6.54
C TRP A 32 -9.78 -8.22 -5.02
N VAL A 33 -10.26 -7.21 -4.31
CA VAL A 33 -10.47 -7.25 -2.86
C VAL A 33 -11.44 -8.36 -2.48
N SER A 34 -12.61 -8.43 -3.13
CA SER A 34 -13.62 -9.44 -2.80
C SER A 34 -13.17 -10.87 -3.08
N LYS A 35 -12.26 -11.06 -4.04
CA LYS A 35 -11.66 -12.36 -4.36
C LYS A 35 -10.37 -12.64 -3.60
N ASN A 36 -9.96 -11.77 -2.68
CA ASN A 36 -8.68 -11.83 -1.98
C ASN A 36 -7.49 -12.11 -2.93
N LYS A 37 -7.43 -11.42 -4.07
CA LYS A 37 -6.39 -11.69 -5.06
C LYS A 37 -5.01 -11.30 -4.54
N ASN A 38 -4.05 -12.21 -4.67
CA ASN A 38 -2.63 -11.92 -4.48
C ASN A 38 -2.08 -11.24 -5.75
N LEU A 39 -2.10 -9.91 -5.77
CA LEU A 39 -1.64 -9.09 -6.88
C LEU A 39 -0.12 -9.09 -7.00
N VAL A 40 0.59 -9.12 -5.89
CA VAL A 40 2.06 -9.19 -5.90
C VAL A 40 2.52 -10.43 -6.63
N LYS A 41 1.95 -11.60 -6.32
CA LYS A 41 2.22 -12.85 -7.04
C LYS A 41 1.80 -12.77 -8.50
N THR A 42 0.67 -12.13 -8.80
CA THR A 42 0.18 -11.96 -10.18
C THR A 42 1.16 -11.12 -11.02
N PHE A 43 1.81 -10.13 -10.40
CA PHE A 43 2.70 -9.17 -11.07
C PHE A 43 4.16 -9.33 -10.62
N GLU A 44 4.55 -10.51 -10.13
CA GLU A 44 5.85 -10.74 -9.49
C GLU A 44 7.03 -10.40 -10.42
N GLY A 45 6.89 -10.68 -11.72
CA GLY A 45 7.91 -10.30 -12.72
C GLY A 45 8.12 -8.78 -12.82
N GLN A 46 7.05 -7.99 -12.68
CA GLN A 46 7.14 -6.53 -12.66
C GLN A 46 7.75 -6.03 -11.35
N VAL A 47 7.32 -6.59 -10.20
CA VAL A 47 7.88 -6.24 -8.89
C VAL A 47 9.38 -6.51 -8.84
N ASN A 48 9.83 -7.68 -9.30
CA ASN A 48 11.25 -8.02 -9.40
C ASN A 48 12.02 -7.09 -10.35
N GLY A 49 11.39 -6.62 -11.44
CA GLY A 49 12.01 -5.67 -12.37
C GLY A 49 12.29 -4.30 -11.73
N TYR A 50 11.48 -3.89 -10.76
CA TYR A 50 11.63 -2.59 -10.07
C TYR A 50 12.36 -2.67 -8.74
N LYS A 51 12.54 -3.84 -8.13
CA LYS A 51 13.10 -3.94 -6.76
C LYS A 51 14.48 -3.28 -6.60
N ASN A 52 15.34 -3.37 -7.63
CA ASN A 52 16.67 -2.76 -7.63
C ASN A 52 16.66 -1.26 -7.97
N GLN A 53 15.50 -0.69 -8.27
CA GLN A 53 15.31 0.73 -8.62
C GLN A 53 14.65 1.52 -7.49
N ILE A 54 14.29 0.86 -6.38
CA ILE A 54 13.68 1.50 -5.22
C ILE A 54 14.73 2.38 -4.54
N SER A 55 14.38 3.64 -4.28
CA SER A 55 15.26 4.55 -3.55
C SER A 55 15.44 4.10 -2.10
N LEU A 56 16.52 4.49 -1.44
CA LEU A 56 16.73 4.16 -0.02
C LEU A 56 15.58 4.68 0.85
N GLU A 57 15.09 5.88 0.57
CA GLU A 57 13.96 6.50 1.28
C GLU A 57 12.67 5.69 1.10
N ASP A 58 12.37 5.24 -0.13
CA ASP A 58 11.18 4.43 -0.39
C ASP A 58 11.29 3.04 0.22
N MET A 59 12.49 2.46 0.26
CA MET A 59 12.72 1.17 0.93
C MET A 59 12.46 1.28 2.44
N GLN A 60 12.95 2.34 3.10
CA GLN A 60 12.66 2.58 4.52
C GLN A 60 11.15 2.77 4.77
N LYS A 61 10.44 3.48 3.89
CA LYS A 61 8.98 3.60 3.98
C LYS A 61 8.29 2.24 3.82
N LEU A 62 8.76 1.40 2.89
CA LEU A 62 8.23 0.05 2.70
C LEU A 62 8.42 -0.81 3.95
N GLU A 63 9.61 -0.83 4.55
CA GLU A 63 9.88 -1.56 5.81
C GLU A 63 8.91 -1.14 6.92
N ILE A 64 8.69 0.17 7.09
CA ILE A 64 7.73 0.69 8.07
C ILE A 64 6.30 0.22 7.75
N ILE A 65 5.90 0.21 6.48
CA ILE A 65 4.58 -0.27 6.06
C ILE A 65 4.42 -1.77 6.28
N MET A 66 5.47 -2.59 6.06
CA MET A 66 5.42 -4.05 6.25
C MET A 66 5.20 -4.44 7.71
N GLU A 67 5.75 -3.67 8.65
CA GLU A 67 5.60 -3.91 10.08
C GLU A 67 4.37 -3.21 10.69
N MET A 68 3.70 -2.34 9.92
CA MET A 68 2.52 -1.62 10.38
C MET A 68 1.30 -2.54 10.50
N PRO A 69 0.56 -2.51 11.62
CA PRO A 69 -0.73 -3.19 11.71
C PRO A 69 -1.67 -2.71 10.59
N VAL A 70 -2.30 -3.66 9.88
CA VAL A 70 -3.19 -3.31 8.77
C VAL A 70 -4.33 -2.37 9.20
N SER A 71 -4.81 -2.46 10.44
CA SER A 71 -5.79 -1.50 10.99
C SER A 71 -5.28 -0.06 11.02
N GLN A 72 -3.99 0.15 11.31
CA GLN A 72 -3.36 1.47 11.29
C GLN A 72 -3.22 1.98 9.85
N LEU A 73 -2.78 1.12 8.92
CA LEU A 73 -2.73 1.47 7.49
C LEU A 73 -4.13 1.83 6.95
N GLN A 74 -5.16 1.07 7.33
CA GLN A 74 -6.54 1.36 6.96
C GLN A 74 -7.05 2.69 7.53
N THR A 75 -6.58 3.09 8.71
CA THR A 75 -6.87 4.42 9.28
C THR A 75 -6.23 5.54 8.45
N ILE A 76 -4.99 5.34 7.98
CA ILE A 76 -4.31 6.29 7.08
C ILE A 76 -5.06 6.40 5.75
N LEU A 77 -5.44 5.27 5.15
CA LEU A 77 -6.23 5.23 3.91
C LEU A 77 -7.60 5.89 4.10
N GLN A 78 -8.24 5.72 5.26
CA GLN A 78 -9.50 6.37 5.58
C GLN A 78 -9.36 7.89 5.65
N LYS A 79 -8.31 8.42 6.29
CA LYS A 79 -8.03 9.87 6.32
C LYS A 79 -7.80 10.42 4.91
N ALA A 80 -7.01 9.73 4.09
CA ALA A 80 -6.80 10.11 2.70
C ALA A 80 -8.11 10.09 1.88
N TYR A 81 -8.99 9.12 2.13
CA TYR A 81 -10.31 9.08 1.50
C TYR A 81 -11.17 10.29 1.87
N LEU A 82 -11.21 10.66 3.16
CA LEU A 82 -11.99 11.82 3.62
C LEU A 82 -11.55 13.13 2.96
N GLN A 83 -10.27 13.26 2.60
CA GLN A 83 -9.74 14.45 1.93
C GLN A 83 -9.94 14.45 0.40
N THR A 84 -9.96 13.28 -0.23
CA THR A 84 -9.91 13.18 -1.70
C THR A 84 -11.17 12.63 -2.36
N GLY A 85 -12.05 11.97 -1.59
CA GLY A 85 -13.26 11.31 -2.08
C GLY A 85 -13.01 10.10 -3.00
N LYS A 86 -11.76 9.62 -3.14
CA LYS A 86 -11.42 8.54 -4.09
C LYS A 86 -11.96 7.20 -3.62
N LYS A 87 -12.80 6.57 -4.45
CA LYS A 87 -13.47 5.29 -4.12
C LYS A 87 -12.49 4.15 -3.85
N GLN A 88 -11.31 4.16 -4.47
CA GLN A 88 -10.26 3.18 -4.25
C GLN A 88 -9.80 3.17 -2.79
N LEU A 89 -9.61 4.35 -2.20
CA LEU A 89 -9.21 4.49 -0.81
C LEU A 89 -10.32 4.01 0.13
N LYS A 90 -11.58 4.35 -0.16
CA LYS A 90 -12.74 3.83 0.60
C LYS A 90 -12.80 2.30 0.61
N ILE A 91 -12.50 1.67 -0.53
CA ILE A 91 -12.50 0.22 -0.64
C ILE A 91 -11.42 -0.37 0.27
N LEU A 92 -10.19 0.15 0.19
CA LEU A 92 -9.05 -0.40 0.93
C LEU A 92 -9.08 -0.05 2.42
N SER A 93 -9.67 1.08 2.81
CA SER A 93 -9.87 1.43 4.22
C SER A 93 -10.96 0.61 4.92
N SER A 94 -11.78 -0.12 4.16
CA SER A 94 -12.84 -0.96 4.74
C SER A 94 -12.27 -2.21 5.41
N SER A 95 -12.85 -2.63 6.54
CA SER A 95 -12.43 -3.85 7.25
C SER A 95 -12.46 -5.11 6.37
N GLN A 96 -13.35 -5.16 5.37
CA GLN A 96 -13.44 -6.25 4.39
C GLN A 96 -12.18 -6.39 3.51
N ALA A 97 -11.42 -5.29 3.32
CA ALA A 97 -10.18 -5.32 2.55
C ALA A 97 -8.97 -5.82 3.35
N ARG A 98 -9.11 -6.04 4.66
CA ARG A 98 -8.01 -6.44 5.51
C ARG A 98 -7.30 -7.72 5.04
N PRO A 99 -7.99 -8.84 4.75
CA PRO A 99 -7.31 -10.06 4.26
C PRO A 99 -6.56 -9.83 2.95
N PHE A 100 -7.11 -8.98 2.08
CA PHE A 100 -6.48 -8.61 0.82
C PHE A 100 -5.18 -7.85 1.04
N ILE A 101 -5.18 -6.87 1.94
CA ILE A 101 -3.98 -6.10 2.27
C ILE A 101 -2.94 -7.01 2.93
N GLU A 102 -3.33 -7.82 3.92
CA GLU A 102 -2.43 -8.76 4.61
C GLU A 102 -1.77 -9.75 3.64
N THR A 103 -2.56 -10.34 2.74
CA THR A 103 -2.06 -11.28 1.73
C THR A 103 -1.01 -10.63 0.81
N ASN A 104 -1.29 -9.40 0.35
CA ASN A 104 -0.39 -8.71 -0.56
C ASN A 104 0.87 -8.17 0.14
N LEU A 105 0.76 -7.67 1.38
CA LEU A 105 1.93 -7.25 2.16
C LEU A 105 2.86 -8.44 2.45
N MET A 106 2.30 -9.59 2.86
CA MET A 106 3.07 -10.80 3.11
C MET A 106 3.80 -11.29 1.85
N GLU A 107 3.13 -11.29 0.70
CA GLU A 107 3.77 -11.67 -0.56
C GLU A 107 4.84 -10.65 -0.98
N LEU A 108 4.59 -9.35 -0.77
CA LEU A 108 5.56 -8.31 -1.10
C LEU A 108 6.83 -8.44 -0.24
N LYS A 109 6.65 -8.69 1.06
CA LYS A 109 7.73 -9.00 2.00
C LYS A 109 8.58 -10.18 1.51
N ARG A 110 7.94 -11.27 1.06
CA ARG A 110 8.61 -12.42 0.44
C ARG A 110 9.42 -12.06 -0.81
N VAL A 111 8.86 -11.24 -1.71
CA VAL A 111 9.52 -10.90 -3.00
C VAL A 111 10.68 -9.92 -2.81
N LEU A 112 10.60 -9.05 -1.81
CA LEU A 112 11.62 -8.06 -1.48
C LEU A 112 12.68 -8.58 -0.51
N ASP A 113 12.57 -9.83 -0.06
CA ASP A 113 13.47 -10.45 0.94
C ASP A 113 13.53 -9.64 2.26
N LEU A 114 12.38 -9.09 2.69
CA LEU A 114 12.20 -8.31 3.93
C LEU A 114 11.67 -9.16 5.09
#